data_AF-A0A259NHL9-F1
#
_entry.id   AF-A0A259NHL9-F1
#
_cell.length_a   1.000
_cell.length_b   1.000
_cell.length_c   1.000
_cell.angle_alpha   90.00
_cell.angle_beta   90.00
_cell.angle_gamma   90.00
#
_symmetry.space_group_name_H-M   'P 1'
#
loop_
_entity.id
_entity.type
_entity.pdbx_description
1 polymer ?
#
loop_
_entity_poly.entity_id
_entity_poly.type
_entity_poly.pdbx_seq_one_letter_code
_entity_poly.pdbx_strand_id
1 'polypeptide(L)'
;MNIEKLLIGLASVVVGWILAQFTSVAKDRLYARKIRKALLEELSELKSELDRTVMILSRQLQIHGLEGIDNVAPVPISNHIFSNYYKDAVLTLNKEQRISYQLINTLIGTLNDSLSNHKEHTESLQSQTMRVGKESLTKSDYRHWGEGVISLYEQANSTQWYIRYHLSRPENPGLLPYTKEHENYLKFLQKVNEKSKEIIENAKGLDKESFENVYNPEHFSK
;
A
#
# COMPACT_ATOMS: atom_id res chain seq x y z
N MET A 1 -23.56 4.27 66.72
CA MET A 1 -22.81 5.30 65.94
C MET A 1 -21.58 4.76 65.19
N ASN A 2 -20.97 3.62 65.54
CA ASN A 2 -19.78 3.09 64.83
C ASN A 2 -20.09 2.22 63.60
N ILE A 3 -21.20 1.47 63.59
CA ILE A 3 -21.56 0.56 62.49
C ILE A 3 -21.98 1.35 61.24
N GLU A 4 -22.73 2.44 61.38
CA GLU A 4 -23.16 3.30 60.27
C GLU A 4 -21.97 3.97 59.57
N LYS A 5 -21.00 4.48 60.32
CA LYS A 5 -19.77 5.06 59.75
C LYS A 5 -18.95 4.02 58.98
N LEU A 6 -18.92 2.78 59.48
CA LEU A 6 -18.23 1.66 58.83
C LEU A 6 -18.96 1.24 57.54
N LEU A 7 -20.30 1.18 57.56
CA LEU A 7 -21.12 0.91 56.37
C LEU A 7 -20.97 2.01 55.30
N ILE A 8 -20.97 3.29 55.69
CA ILE A 8 -20.76 4.42 54.76
C ILE A 8 -19.36 4.37 54.17
N GLY A 9 -18.34 4.08 54.98
CA GLY A 9 -16.96 3.90 54.49
C GLY A 9 -16.85 2.75 53.48
N LEU A 10 -17.46 1.60 53.79
CA LEU A 10 -17.43 0.42 52.94
C LEU A 10 -18.22 0.63 51.63
N ALA A 11 -19.38 1.29 51.70
CA ALA A 11 -20.14 1.69 50.52
C ALA A 11 -19.35 2.67 49.63
N SER A 12 -18.64 3.63 50.23
CA SER A 12 -17.80 4.58 49.49
C SER A 12 -16.64 3.89 48.76
N VAL A 13 -16.00 2.91 49.40
CA VAL A 13 -14.94 2.09 48.78
C VAL A 13 -15.49 1.27 47.61
N VAL A 14 -16.65 0.63 47.76
CA VAL A 14 -17.30 -0.15 46.69
C VAL A 14 -17.68 0.76 45.51
N VAL A 15 -18.29 1.91 45.78
CA VAL A 15 -18.64 2.89 44.74
C VAL A 15 -17.38 3.39 44.02
N GLY A 16 -16.32 3.73 44.75
CA GLY A 16 -15.05 4.13 44.17
C GLY A 16 -14.43 3.05 43.27
N TRP A 17 -14.48 1.78 43.71
CA TRP A 17 -14.01 0.66 42.91
C TRP A 17 -14.83 0.46 41.63
N ILE A 18 -16.17 0.51 41.71
CA ILE A 18 -17.05 0.40 40.53
C ILE A 18 -16.78 1.53 39.53
N LEU A 19 -16.66 2.77 40.01
CA LEU A 19 -16.34 3.92 39.18
C LEU A 19 -14.97 3.76 38.50
N ALA A 20 -13.95 3.29 39.23
CA ALA A 20 -12.64 3.00 38.67
C ALA A 20 -12.72 1.94 37.55
N GLN A 21 -13.44 0.84 37.76
CA GLN A 21 -13.62 -0.19 36.73
C GLN A 21 -14.36 0.36 35.49
N PHE A 22 -15.43 1.12 35.70
CA PHE A 22 -16.18 1.72 34.61
C PHE A 22 -15.32 2.71 33.79
N THR A 23 -14.54 3.57 34.47
CA THR A 23 -13.65 4.50 33.79
C THR A 23 -12.55 3.79 33.00
N SER A 24 -12.00 2.68 33.51
CA SER A 24 -11.04 1.85 32.78
C SER A 24 -11.64 1.30 31.49
N VAL A 25 -12.82 0.66 31.58
CA VAL A 25 -13.52 0.10 30.41
C VAL A 25 -13.87 1.18 29.40
N ALA A 26 -14.31 2.35 29.85
CA ALA A 26 -14.60 3.49 28.98
C ALA A 26 -13.33 3.98 28.26
N LYS A 27 -12.21 4.10 28.97
CA LYS A 27 -10.92 4.50 28.41
C LYS A 27 -10.43 3.50 27.35
N ASP A 28 -10.51 2.21 27.64
CA ASP A 28 -10.09 1.15 26.71
C ASP A 28 -10.93 1.15 25.43
N ARG A 29 -12.25 1.33 25.58
CA ARG A 29 -13.15 1.46 24.41
C ARG A 29 -12.85 2.70 23.58
N LEU A 30 -12.57 3.84 24.21
CA LEU A 30 -12.20 5.06 23.50
C LEU A 30 -10.85 4.92 22.80
N TYR A 31 -9.88 4.29 23.45
CA TYR A 31 -8.56 4.02 22.88
C TYR A 31 -8.67 3.12 21.65
N ALA A 32 -9.38 1.99 21.75
CA ALA A 32 -9.59 1.10 20.61
C ALA A 32 -10.32 1.78 19.44
N ARG A 33 -11.31 2.64 19.72
CA ARG A 33 -11.98 3.45 18.68
C ARG A 33 -11.02 4.42 17.98
N LYS A 34 -10.12 5.07 18.73
CA LYS A 34 -9.09 5.94 18.15
C LYS A 34 -8.15 5.17 17.22
N ILE A 35 -7.69 4.00 17.64
CA ILE A 35 -6.79 3.17 16.82
C ILE A 35 -7.50 2.71 15.55
N ARG A 36 -8.76 2.26 15.63
CA ARG A 36 -9.55 1.91 14.45
C ARG A 36 -9.64 3.04 13.44
N LYS A 37 -9.87 4.26 13.92
CA LYS A 37 -9.87 5.46 13.07
C LYS A 37 -8.50 5.68 12.43
N ALA A 38 -7.43 5.60 13.23
CA ALA A 38 -6.07 5.74 12.73
C ALA A 38 -5.69 4.66 11.70
N LEU A 39 -6.16 3.42 11.86
CA LEU A 39 -5.96 2.34 10.87
C LEU A 39 -6.66 2.65 9.54
N LEU A 40 -7.86 3.23 9.57
CA LEU A 40 -8.55 3.66 8.35
C LEU A 40 -7.87 4.86 7.69
N GLU A 41 -7.39 5.81 8.50
CA GLU A 41 -6.60 6.96 8.01
C GLU A 41 -5.31 6.48 7.35
N GLU A 42 -4.58 5.55 7.97
CA GLU A 42 -3.40 4.92 7.39
C GLU A 42 -3.71 4.25 6.04
N LEU A 43 -4.82 3.51 5.90
CA LEU A 43 -5.21 2.95 4.60
C LEU A 43 -5.37 4.04 3.51
N SER A 44 -5.91 5.21 3.86
CA SER A 44 -6.04 6.34 2.93
C SER A 44 -4.67 6.95 2.57
N GLU A 45 -3.74 7.01 3.52
CA GLU A 45 -2.37 7.44 3.30
C GLU A 45 -1.62 6.46 2.40
N LEU A 46 -1.68 5.16 2.71
CA LEU A 46 -1.12 4.08 1.88
C LEU A 46 -1.64 4.11 0.45
N LYS A 47 -2.94 4.39 0.25
CA LYS A 47 -3.50 4.58 -1.10
C LYS A 47 -2.78 5.70 -1.86
N SER A 48 -2.52 6.82 -1.18
CA SER A 48 -1.90 8.01 -1.76
C SER A 48 -0.41 7.77 -2.05
N GLU A 49 0.28 7.01 -1.20
CA GLU A 49 1.65 6.55 -1.47
C GLU A 49 1.70 5.59 -2.67
N LEU A 50 0.76 4.64 -2.75
CA LEU A 50 0.63 3.76 -3.92
C LEU A 50 0.31 4.51 -5.21
N ASP A 51 -0.50 5.58 -5.16
CA ASP A 51 -0.75 6.43 -6.34
C ASP A 51 0.58 7.01 -6.88
N ARG A 52 1.51 7.41 -6.00
CA ARG A 52 2.85 7.87 -6.40
C ARG A 52 3.73 6.74 -6.94
N THR A 53 3.70 5.58 -6.28
CA THR A 53 4.44 4.39 -6.73
C THR A 53 3.98 3.97 -8.13
N VAL A 54 2.67 3.89 -8.37
CA VAL A 54 2.10 3.58 -9.69
C VAL A 54 2.51 4.62 -10.74
N MET A 55 2.56 5.90 -10.39
CA MET A 55 3.04 6.96 -11.29
C MET A 55 4.50 6.73 -11.70
N ILE A 56 5.39 6.43 -10.76
CA ILE A 56 6.82 6.14 -11.04
C ILE A 56 6.94 4.88 -11.90
N LEU A 57 6.25 3.80 -11.53
CA LEU A 57 6.26 2.55 -12.31
C LEU A 57 5.70 2.75 -13.73
N SER A 58 4.69 3.61 -13.90
CA SER A 58 4.16 3.96 -15.23
C SER A 58 5.23 4.62 -16.10
N ARG A 59 6.05 5.51 -15.52
CA ARG A 59 7.20 6.13 -16.22
C ARG A 59 8.25 5.08 -16.59
N GLN A 60 8.54 4.14 -15.69
CA GLN A 60 9.47 3.04 -15.98
C GLN A 60 8.94 2.13 -17.11
N LEU A 61 7.63 1.85 -17.17
CA LEU A 61 7.03 1.11 -18.28
C LEU A 61 7.19 1.83 -19.62
N GLN A 62 7.08 3.15 -19.65
CA GLN A 62 7.35 3.93 -20.85
C GLN A 62 8.83 3.83 -21.26
N ILE A 63 9.75 3.94 -20.30
CA ILE A 63 11.19 3.77 -20.52
C ILE A 63 11.50 2.36 -21.05
N HIS A 64 10.83 1.33 -20.52
CA HIS A 64 10.94 -0.03 -21.03
C HIS A 64 10.50 -0.12 -22.49
N GLY A 65 9.38 0.52 -22.86
CA GLY A 65 8.90 0.60 -24.24
C GLY A 65 9.89 1.28 -25.19
N LEU A 66 10.77 2.14 -24.68
CA LEU A 66 11.84 2.82 -25.43
C LEU A 66 13.19 2.07 -25.39
N GLU A 67 13.16 0.78 -25.00
CA GLU A 67 14.34 -0.05 -24.79
C GLU A 67 15.38 0.61 -23.86
N GLY A 68 14.88 1.28 -22.82
CA GLY A 68 15.68 1.94 -21.79
C GLY A 68 15.61 1.22 -20.45
N ILE A 69 16.43 1.70 -19.52
CA ILE A 69 16.44 1.31 -18.10
C ILE A 69 16.41 2.61 -17.30
N ASP A 70 15.47 2.71 -16.37
CA ASP A 70 15.39 3.83 -15.44
C ASP A 70 16.15 3.51 -14.16
N ASN A 71 16.77 4.52 -13.54
CA ASN A 71 17.49 4.38 -12.26
C ASN A 71 16.64 4.83 -11.06
N VAL A 72 15.44 5.38 -11.30
CA VAL A 72 14.56 5.82 -10.22
C VAL A 72 13.82 4.63 -9.64
N ALA A 73 14.01 4.34 -8.35
CA ALA A 73 13.21 3.36 -7.61
C ALA A 73 12.17 4.07 -6.72
N PRO A 74 10.91 3.61 -6.68
CA PRO A 74 9.93 4.09 -5.70
C PRO A 74 10.43 3.93 -4.26
N VAL A 75 10.02 4.86 -3.38
CA VAL A 75 10.32 4.78 -1.95
C VAL A 75 9.48 3.66 -1.32
N PRO A 76 10.04 2.86 -0.38
CA PRO A 76 9.27 1.88 0.37
C PRO A 76 8.10 2.53 1.12
N ILE A 77 6.97 1.82 1.12
CA ILE A 77 5.72 2.27 1.73
C ILE A 77 5.72 1.86 3.20
N SER A 78 5.38 2.80 4.09
CA SER A 78 5.41 2.56 5.54
C SER A 78 4.01 2.44 6.12
N ASN A 79 3.81 1.48 7.03
CA ASN A 79 2.53 1.25 7.71
C ASN A 79 2.71 1.16 9.24
N HIS A 80 3.10 2.30 9.81
CA HIS A 80 3.44 2.43 11.22
C HIS A 80 2.27 2.18 12.18
N ILE A 81 1.05 2.55 11.83
CA ILE A 81 -0.12 2.36 12.69
C ILE A 81 -0.46 0.87 12.78
N PHE A 82 -0.58 0.18 11.65
CA PHE A 82 -0.80 -1.26 11.65
C PHE A 82 0.30 -2.00 12.42
N SER A 83 1.56 -1.74 12.09
CA SER A 83 2.71 -2.46 12.68
C SER A 83 2.80 -2.32 14.21
N ASN A 84 2.49 -1.14 14.76
CA ASN A 84 2.66 -0.88 16.18
C ASN A 84 1.39 -1.06 17.02
N TYR A 85 0.21 -0.79 16.44
CA TYR A 85 -1.05 -0.64 17.19
C TYR A 85 -2.15 -1.62 16.78
N TYR A 86 -1.99 -2.41 15.71
CA TYR A 86 -3.03 -3.35 15.27
C TYR A 86 -3.45 -4.34 16.38
N LYS A 87 -2.49 -4.83 17.17
CA LYS A 87 -2.73 -5.74 18.30
C LYS A 87 -3.71 -5.17 19.35
N ASP A 88 -3.77 -3.85 19.50
CA ASP A 88 -4.64 -3.17 20.47
C ASP A 88 -6.07 -3.03 19.93
N ALA A 89 -6.25 -3.04 18.60
CA ALA A 89 -7.56 -2.94 17.95
C ALA A 89 -8.14 -4.30 17.53
N VAL A 90 -7.32 -5.34 17.35
CA VAL A 90 -7.69 -6.63 16.73
C VAL A 90 -8.93 -7.29 17.33
N LEU A 91 -9.10 -7.20 18.66
CA LEU A 91 -10.23 -7.81 19.37
C LEU A 91 -11.55 -7.10 19.12
N THR A 92 -11.47 -5.81 18.80
CA THR A 92 -12.68 -5.06 18.48
C THR A 92 -13.12 -5.35 17.04
N LEU A 93 -12.18 -5.49 16.10
CA LEU A 93 -12.45 -5.70 14.67
C LEU A 93 -13.22 -7.00 14.40
N ASN A 94 -14.05 -7.00 13.37
CA ASN A 94 -14.68 -8.22 12.88
C ASN A 94 -13.70 -9.07 12.04
N LYS A 95 -14.10 -10.30 11.71
CA LYS A 95 -13.26 -11.26 10.98
C LYS A 95 -12.78 -10.69 9.63
N GLU A 96 -13.69 -10.11 8.85
CA GLU A 96 -13.39 -9.63 7.49
C GLU A 96 -12.46 -8.41 7.52
N GLN A 97 -12.65 -7.50 8.48
CA GLN A 97 -11.72 -6.39 8.75
C GLN A 97 -10.32 -6.91 9.06
N ARG A 98 -10.19 -7.89 9.97
CA ARG A 98 -8.89 -8.48 10.33
C ARG A 98 -8.18 -9.09 9.13
N ILE A 99 -8.88 -9.91 8.36
CA ILE A 99 -8.34 -10.54 7.15
C ILE A 99 -7.88 -9.48 6.16
N SER A 100 -8.71 -8.46 5.91
CA SER A 100 -8.40 -7.40 4.95
C SER A 100 -7.19 -6.57 5.36
N TYR A 101 -7.09 -6.14 6.63
CA TYR A 101 -5.92 -5.41 7.12
C TYR A 101 -4.64 -6.25 7.04
N GLN A 102 -4.71 -7.53 7.44
CA GLN A 102 -3.56 -8.43 7.37
C GLN A 102 -3.11 -8.65 5.92
N LEU A 103 -4.06 -8.86 5.00
CA LEU A 103 -3.78 -9.00 3.57
C LEU A 103 -3.10 -7.76 3.02
N ILE A 104 -3.65 -6.57 3.26
CA ILE A 104 -3.07 -5.30 2.81
C ILE A 104 -1.66 -5.13 3.35
N ASN A 105 -1.44 -5.36 4.66
CA ASN A 105 -0.13 -5.27 5.26
C ASN A 105 0.88 -6.23 4.62
N THR A 106 0.50 -7.48 4.40
CA THR A 106 1.37 -8.47 3.74
C THR A 106 1.69 -8.05 2.31
N LEU A 107 0.70 -7.56 1.55
CA LEU A 107 0.90 -7.08 0.18
C LEU A 107 1.85 -5.88 0.12
N ILE A 108 1.76 -4.94 1.08
CA ILE A 108 2.70 -3.83 1.20
C ILE A 108 4.11 -4.34 1.51
N GLY A 109 4.26 -5.30 2.42
CA GLY A 109 5.55 -5.93 2.71
C GLY A 109 6.16 -6.58 1.47
N THR A 110 5.40 -7.43 0.77
CA THR A 110 5.87 -8.09 -0.46
C THR A 110 6.18 -7.09 -1.58
N LEU A 111 5.43 -6.00 -1.69
CA LEU A 111 5.72 -4.92 -2.64
C LEU A 111 7.05 -4.24 -2.30
N ASN A 112 7.29 -3.91 -1.03
CA ASN A 112 8.55 -3.31 -0.58
C ASN A 112 9.75 -4.22 -0.86
N ASP A 113 9.63 -5.52 -0.57
CA ASP A 113 10.68 -6.50 -0.88
C ASP A 113 10.96 -6.57 -2.38
N SER A 114 9.91 -6.58 -3.20
CA SER A 114 10.01 -6.60 -4.66
C SER A 114 10.65 -5.31 -5.21
N LEU A 115 10.30 -4.15 -4.65
CA LEU A 115 10.90 -2.86 -4.99
C LEU A 115 12.40 -2.84 -4.64
N SER A 116 12.78 -3.37 -3.48
CA SER A 116 14.19 -3.47 -3.07
C SER A 116 14.98 -4.35 -4.03
N ASN A 117 14.47 -5.55 -4.33
CA ASN A 117 15.12 -6.47 -5.27
C ASN A 117 15.27 -5.85 -6.66
N HIS A 118 14.25 -5.15 -7.15
CA HIS A 118 14.29 -4.48 -8.44
C HIS A 118 15.28 -3.31 -8.46
N LYS A 119 15.39 -2.57 -7.35
CA LYS A 119 16.39 -1.51 -7.18
C LYS A 119 17.81 -2.10 -7.24
N GLU A 120 18.09 -3.17 -6.50
CA GLU A 120 19.39 -3.85 -6.53
C GLU A 120 19.74 -4.36 -7.93
N HIS A 121 18.77 -4.94 -8.64
CA HIS A 121 18.95 -5.38 -10.03
C HIS A 121 19.30 -4.20 -10.94
N THR A 122 18.59 -3.07 -10.81
CA THR A 122 18.83 -1.85 -11.57
C THR A 122 20.23 -1.28 -11.31
N GLU A 123 20.65 -1.21 -10.05
CA GLU A 123 22.00 -0.75 -9.65
C GLU A 123 23.11 -1.65 -10.21
N SER A 124 22.86 -2.96 -10.31
CA SER A 124 23.78 -3.92 -10.94
C SER A 124 23.95 -3.64 -12.45
N LEU A 125 22.86 -3.45 -13.18
CA LEU A 125 22.88 -3.12 -14.61
C LEU A 125 23.55 -1.76 -14.87
N GLN A 126 23.31 -0.77 -14.00
CA GLN A 126 23.96 0.52 -14.07
C GLN A 126 25.48 0.40 -13.84
N SER A 127 25.89 -0.39 -12.84
CA SER A 127 27.30 -0.65 -12.56
C SER A 127 28.01 -1.32 -13.73
N GLN A 128 27.35 -2.26 -14.41
CA GLN A 128 27.86 -2.89 -15.62
C GLN A 128 28.06 -1.89 -16.75
N THR A 129 27.05 -1.03 -16.97
CA THR A 129 27.08 0.04 -17.97
C THR A 129 28.20 1.05 -17.70
N MET A 130 28.41 1.44 -16.44
CA MET A 130 29.49 2.37 -16.05
C MET A 130 30.89 1.78 -16.25
N ARG A 131 31.05 0.46 -16.09
CA ARG A 131 32.35 -0.21 -16.20
C ARG A 131 32.75 -0.55 -17.63
N VAL A 132 31.79 -0.99 -18.45
CA VAL A 132 32.06 -1.60 -19.75
C VAL A 132 31.46 -0.79 -20.92
N GLY A 133 30.51 0.10 -20.65
CA GLY A 133 29.74 0.81 -21.68
C GLY A 133 28.33 0.24 -21.86
N LYS A 134 27.49 0.95 -22.63
CA LYS A 134 26.07 0.57 -22.86
C LYS A 134 25.92 -0.74 -23.64
N GLU A 135 26.90 -1.04 -24.49
CA GLU A 135 27.07 -2.27 -25.26
C GLU A 135 27.21 -3.53 -24.39
N SER A 136 27.47 -3.37 -23.09
CA SER A 136 27.51 -4.48 -22.12
C SER A 136 26.15 -5.09 -21.83
N LEU A 137 25.06 -4.35 -22.08
CA LEU A 137 23.69 -4.79 -21.82
C LEU A 137 23.15 -5.61 -22.98
N THR A 138 22.61 -6.79 -22.65
CA THR A 138 21.98 -7.68 -23.61
C THR A 138 20.49 -7.39 -23.73
N LYS A 139 19.86 -7.83 -24.84
CA LYS A 139 18.38 -7.82 -24.96
C LYS A 139 17.68 -8.57 -23.82
N SER A 140 18.34 -9.56 -23.23
CA SER A 140 17.79 -10.30 -22.10
C SER A 140 17.74 -9.44 -20.83
N ASP A 141 18.72 -8.56 -20.62
CA ASP A 141 18.77 -7.67 -19.47
C ASP A 141 17.62 -6.64 -19.52
N TYR A 142 17.42 -6.01 -20.69
CA TYR A 142 16.29 -5.10 -20.91
C TYR A 142 14.93 -5.78 -20.70
N ARG A 143 14.78 -7.02 -21.19
CA ARG A 143 13.56 -7.81 -21.00
C ARG A 143 13.33 -8.13 -19.53
N HIS A 144 14.35 -8.62 -18.83
CA HIS A 144 14.20 -9.03 -17.43
C HIS A 144 13.90 -7.84 -16.51
N TRP A 145 14.56 -6.70 -16.76
CA TRP A 145 14.25 -5.45 -16.08
C TRP A 145 12.78 -5.05 -16.32
N GLY A 146 12.32 -5.07 -17.58
CA GLY A 146 10.94 -4.75 -17.95
C GLY A 146 9.90 -5.67 -17.33
N GLU A 147 10.14 -6.98 -17.31
CA GLU A 147 9.28 -7.97 -16.62
C GLU A 147 9.15 -7.64 -15.12
N GLY A 148 10.24 -7.21 -14.49
CA GLY A 148 10.23 -6.71 -13.11
C GLY A 148 9.33 -5.49 -12.92
N VAL A 149 9.46 -4.49 -13.81
CA VAL A 149 8.62 -3.28 -13.77
C VAL A 149 7.13 -3.61 -13.96
N ILE A 150 6.80 -4.49 -14.92
CA ILE A 150 5.41 -4.93 -15.17
C ILE A 150 4.83 -5.59 -13.91
N SER A 151 5.57 -6.53 -13.31
CA SER A 151 5.16 -7.22 -12.09
C SER A 151 4.90 -6.25 -10.93
N LEU A 152 5.82 -5.30 -10.71
CA LEU A 152 5.67 -4.27 -9.68
C LEU A 152 4.46 -3.37 -9.93
N TYR A 153 4.23 -2.99 -11.19
CA TYR A 153 3.09 -2.16 -11.58
C TYR A 153 1.77 -2.87 -11.29
N GLU A 154 1.67 -4.15 -11.66
CA GLU A 154 0.49 -4.98 -11.40
C GLU A 154 0.26 -5.19 -9.90
N GLN A 155 1.33 -5.46 -9.14
CA GLN A 155 1.27 -5.64 -7.69
C GLN A 155 0.81 -4.36 -6.98
N ALA A 156 1.39 -3.20 -7.32
CA ALA A 156 1.01 -1.92 -6.72
C ALA A 156 -0.48 -1.58 -6.97
N ASN A 157 -0.95 -1.79 -8.21
CA ASN A 157 -2.36 -1.59 -8.57
C ASN A 157 -3.29 -2.57 -7.85
N SER A 158 -2.90 -3.85 -7.73
CA SER A 158 -3.68 -4.86 -6.99
C SER A 158 -3.80 -4.50 -5.51
N THR A 159 -2.70 -4.14 -4.85
CA THR A 159 -2.70 -3.68 -3.45
C THR A 159 -3.59 -2.45 -3.28
N GLN A 160 -3.51 -1.51 -4.21
CA GLN A 160 -4.35 -0.32 -4.21
C GLN A 160 -5.85 -0.66 -4.34
N TRP A 161 -6.20 -1.67 -5.14
CA TRP A 161 -7.57 -2.15 -5.25
C TRP A 161 -8.09 -2.67 -3.91
N TYR A 162 -7.33 -3.49 -3.19
CA TYR A 162 -7.73 -4.01 -1.88
C TYR A 162 -7.94 -2.89 -0.86
N ILE A 163 -7.07 -1.88 -0.87
CA ILE A 163 -7.21 -0.70 0.00
C ILE A 163 -8.48 0.08 -0.35
N ARG A 164 -8.73 0.37 -1.63
CA ARG A 164 -9.95 1.06 -2.09
C ARG A 164 -11.20 0.27 -1.74
N TYR A 165 -11.16 -1.04 -1.91
CA TYR A 165 -12.25 -1.94 -1.57
C TYR A 165 -12.55 -1.88 -0.07
N HIS A 166 -11.53 -1.97 0.78
CA HIS A 166 -11.68 -1.82 2.24
C HIS A 166 -12.27 -0.46 2.61
N LEU A 167 -11.72 0.63 2.11
CA LEU A 167 -12.17 1.99 2.41
C LEU A 167 -13.61 2.24 1.96
N SER A 168 -14.06 1.60 0.88
CA SER A 168 -15.46 1.69 0.42
C SER A 168 -16.45 0.90 1.28
N ARG A 169 -15.96 -0.07 2.07
CA ARG A 169 -16.75 -1.01 2.87
C ARG A 169 -16.09 -1.26 4.23
N PRO A 170 -15.87 -0.21 5.05
CA PRO A 170 -15.03 -0.30 6.24
C PRO A 170 -15.59 -1.28 7.28
N GLU A 171 -16.90 -1.48 7.33
CA GLU A 171 -17.55 -2.42 8.25
C GLU A 171 -17.53 -3.88 7.75
N ASN A 172 -17.40 -4.12 6.45
CA ASN A 172 -17.39 -5.48 5.89
C ASN A 172 -16.54 -5.57 4.61
N PRO A 173 -15.21 -5.52 4.72
CA PRO A 173 -14.29 -5.51 3.58
C PRO A 173 -13.98 -6.92 3.04
N GLY A 174 -14.90 -7.88 3.20
CA GLY A 174 -14.71 -9.26 2.77
C GLY A 174 -14.79 -9.39 1.25
N LEU A 175 -13.79 -10.06 0.65
CA LEU A 175 -13.79 -10.46 -0.76
C LEU A 175 -13.98 -11.97 -0.84
N LEU A 176 -15.22 -12.42 -1.04
CA LEU A 176 -15.53 -13.85 -1.12
C LEU A 176 -15.37 -14.35 -2.57
N PRO A 177 -14.82 -15.56 -2.79
CA PRO A 177 -14.76 -16.16 -4.12
C PRO A 177 -16.14 -16.30 -4.75
N TYR A 178 -16.18 -16.28 -6.08
CA TYR A 178 -17.39 -16.47 -6.90
C TYR A 178 -18.52 -15.44 -6.66
N THR A 179 -18.21 -14.30 -6.04
CA THR A 179 -19.14 -13.17 -5.89
C THR A 179 -19.00 -12.17 -7.02
N LYS A 180 -19.94 -11.21 -7.10
CA LYS A 180 -19.85 -10.11 -8.08
C LYS A 180 -18.62 -9.24 -7.85
N GLU A 181 -18.24 -9.07 -6.59
CA GLU A 181 -17.03 -8.39 -6.16
C GLU A 181 -15.78 -9.09 -6.67
N HIS A 182 -15.72 -10.41 -6.56
CA HIS A 182 -14.62 -11.20 -7.10
C HIS A 182 -14.54 -11.07 -8.63
N GLU A 183 -15.67 -11.12 -9.35
CA GLU A 183 -15.71 -10.85 -10.79
C GLU A 183 -15.18 -9.44 -11.13
N ASN A 184 -15.55 -8.43 -10.34
CA ASN A 184 -15.07 -7.06 -10.52
C ASN A 184 -13.55 -6.95 -10.27
N TYR A 185 -13.02 -7.68 -9.30
CA TYR A 185 -11.57 -7.77 -9.06
C TYR A 185 -10.85 -8.43 -10.25
N LEU A 186 -11.33 -9.54 -10.78
CA LEU A 186 -10.73 -10.19 -11.95
C LEU A 186 -10.74 -9.28 -13.18
N LYS A 187 -11.85 -8.57 -13.41
CA LYS A 187 -11.94 -7.54 -14.47
C LYS A 187 -10.96 -6.39 -14.25
N PHE A 188 -10.74 -6.00 -13.00
CA PHE A 188 -9.74 -5.00 -12.66
C PHE A 188 -8.33 -5.48 -13.00
N LEU A 189 -7.96 -6.71 -12.61
CA LEU A 189 -6.64 -7.28 -12.93
C LEU A 189 -6.40 -7.32 -14.45
N GLN A 190 -7.40 -7.73 -15.22
CA GLN A 190 -7.33 -7.71 -16.68
C GLN A 190 -7.07 -6.30 -17.21
N LYS A 191 -7.81 -5.29 -16.71
CA LYS A 191 -7.62 -3.89 -17.11
C LYS A 191 -6.23 -3.36 -16.75
N VAL A 192 -5.67 -3.75 -15.62
CA VAL A 192 -4.30 -3.35 -15.21
C VAL A 192 -3.28 -3.93 -16.19
N ASN A 193 -3.42 -5.20 -16.57
CA ASN A 193 -2.55 -5.85 -17.55
C ASN A 193 -2.69 -5.24 -18.96
N GLU A 194 -3.91 -4.92 -19.38
CA GLU A 194 -4.16 -4.20 -20.63
C GLU A 194 -3.52 -2.81 -20.58
N LYS A 195 -3.62 -2.11 -19.45
CA LYS A 195 -3.06 -0.77 -19.29
C LYS A 195 -1.53 -0.76 -19.31
N SER A 196 -0.87 -1.74 -18.69
CA SER A 196 0.60 -1.84 -18.72
C SER A 196 1.10 -2.05 -20.15
N LYS A 197 0.44 -2.93 -20.92
CA LYS A 197 0.72 -3.13 -22.35
C LYS A 197 0.49 -1.86 -23.16
N GLU A 198 -0.63 -1.18 -22.95
CA GLU A 198 -0.94 0.09 -23.63
C GLU A 198 0.14 1.15 -23.39
N ILE A 199 0.61 1.29 -22.14
CA ILE A 199 1.69 2.24 -21.79
C ILE A 199 2.98 1.92 -22.55
N ILE A 200 3.37 0.64 -22.60
CA ILE A 200 4.58 0.16 -23.30
C ILE A 200 4.46 0.41 -24.81
N GLU A 201 3.34 0.02 -25.43
CA GLU A 201 3.13 0.17 -26.87
C GLU A 201 3.09 1.64 -27.28
N ASN A 202 2.40 2.50 -26.53
CA ASN A 202 2.36 3.93 -26.80
C ASN A 202 3.74 4.58 -26.70
N ALA A 203 4.61 4.08 -25.81
CA ALA A 203 5.95 4.62 -25.64
C ALA A 203 6.87 4.30 -26.82
N LYS A 204 6.70 3.17 -27.53
CA LYS A 204 7.52 2.82 -28.71
C LYS A 204 7.44 3.85 -29.84
N GLY A 205 6.35 4.61 -29.92
CA GLY A 205 6.15 5.67 -30.90
C GLY A 205 6.73 7.03 -30.50
N LEU A 206 7.29 7.16 -29.29
CA LEU A 206 7.86 8.42 -28.80
C LEU A 206 9.31 8.55 -29.26
N ASP A 207 9.68 9.77 -29.64
CA ASP A 207 11.08 10.10 -29.86
C ASP A 207 11.83 10.11 -28.52
N LYS A 208 12.94 9.37 -28.45
CA LYS A 208 13.71 9.14 -27.23
C LYS A 208 14.34 10.44 -26.71
N GLU A 209 14.78 11.31 -27.63
CA GLU A 209 15.40 12.60 -27.31
C GLU A 209 14.36 13.59 -26.75
N SER A 210 13.15 13.61 -27.33
CA SER A 210 12.01 14.38 -26.84
C SER A 210 11.48 13.88 -25.49
N PHE A 211 11.58 12.58 -25.20
CA PHE A 211 11.09 11.98 -23.96
C PHE A 211 11.99 12.24 -22.73
N GLU A 212 13.27 12.53 -22.95
CA GLU A 212 14.22 12.97 -21.92
C GLU A 212 14.12 14.47 -21.62
N ASN A 213 13.44 15.27 -22.46
CA ASN A 213 13.06 16.65 -22.15
C ASN A 213 11.86 16.65 -21.18
N VAL A 214 12.12 16.37 -19.90
CA VAL A 214 11.13 16.07 -18.84
C VAL A 214 10.09 17.18 -18.60
N TYR A 215 10.33 18.43 -19.01
CA TYR A 215 9.44 19.55 -18.78
C TYR A 215 8.86 20.10 -20.09
N ASN A 216 7.57 19.86 -20.33
CA ASN A 216 6.78 20.62 -21.31
C ASN A 216 5.85 21.60 -20.56
N PRO A 217 6.12 22.92 -20.57
CA PRO A 217 5.29 23.91 -19.89
C PRO A 217 3.83 23.91 -20.35
N GLU A 218 3.56 23.53 -21.61
CA GLU A 218 2.21 23.48 -22.17
C GLU A 218 1.31 22.43 -21.48
N HIS A 219 1.90 21.40 -20.87
CA HIS A 219 1.17 20.40 -20.10
C HIS A 219 0.68 20.91 -18.73
N PHE A 220 1.12 22.10 -18.30
CA PHE A 220 0.80 22.68 -16.99
C PHE A 220 0.06 24.02 -17.06
N SER A 221 -0.10 24.59 -18.25
CA SER A 221 -0.99 25.73 -18.50
C SER A 221 -2.44 25.25 -18.65
N LYS A 222 -3.30 25.68 -17.73
CA LYS A 222 -4.76 25.49 -17.80
C LYS A 222 -5.41 26.45 -18.77
#